data_AF-A0A540UT76-F1
#
_entry.id   AF-A0A540UT76-F1
#
_cell.length_a   1.000
_cell.length_b   1.000
_cell.length_c   1.000
_cell.angle_alpha   90.00
_cell.angle_beta   90.00
_cell.angle_gamma   90.00
#
_symmetry.space_group_name_H-M   'P 1'
#
loop_
_entity.id
_entity.type
_entity.pdbx_description
1 polymer ?
#
loop_
_entity_poly.entity_id
_entity_poly.type
_entity_poly.pdbx_seq_one_letter_code
_entity_poly.pdbx_strand_id
1 'polypeptide(L)'
;MVIFKENRRFFEFALGYICVGIGQKLMGVGLLKPWSENAPVLLWLGLVGLSLFGIGLLFIGKLAIWFLRQFNQEQRVAKVVGLALAVSVLGGLLIGGLGQLIYDYTSFGYQEVKNAIWLVTSLFQTFIKVTVIFNLYCFYKDSNFSWKKENFRRIITIVLLGILIAASIGLIWSAISDILLGLADMIVIVGTVYYLLEK
;
A
#
# COMPACT_ATOMS: atom_id res chain seq x y z
N MET A 1 -24.14 11.83 -15.45
CA MET A 1 -22.86 12.57 -15.39
C MET A 1 -22.04 12.24 -14.12
N VAL A 2 -22.67 12.04 -12.95
CA VAL A 2 -21.98 11.67 -11.69
C VAL A 2 -21.28 10.30 -11.78
N ILE A 3 -21.97 9.27 -12.29
CA ILE A 3 -21.42 7.90 -12.47
C ILE A 3 -20.18 7.90 -13.38
N PHE A 4 -20.21 8.64 -14.50
CA PHE A 4 -19.04 8.79 -15.39
C PHE A 4 -17.85 9.47 -14.69
N LYS A 5 -18.11 10.38 -13.75
CA LYS A 5 -17.07 11.08 -12.98
C LYS A 5 -16.46 10.17 -11.91
N GLU A 6 -17.27 9.32 -11.29
CA GLU A 6 -16.83 8.30 -10.33
C GLU A 6 -16.02 7.20 -11.00
N ASN A 7 -16.50 6.65 -12.12
CA ASN A 7 -15.78 5.64 -12.91
C ASN A 7 -14.45 6.17 -13.43
N ARG A 8 -14.40 7.43 -13.90
CA ARG A 8 -13.15 8.07 -14.32
C ARG A 8 -12.16 8.20 -13.16
N ARG A 9 -12.61 8.66 -11.99
CA ARG A 9 -11.73 8.83 -10.82
C ARG A 9 -11.22 7.51 -10.27
N PHE A 10 -12.09 6.50 -10.26
CA PHE A 10 -11.68 5.13 -9.95
C PHE A 10 -10.62 4.64 -10.93
N PHE A 11 -10.81 4.85 -12.23
CA PHE A 11 -9.83 4.48 -13.24
C PHE A 11 -8.50 5.23 -13.07
N GLU A 12 -8.53 6.54 -12.86
CA GLU A 12 -7.34 7.35 -12.56
C GLU A 12 -6.61 6.83 -11.30
N PHE A 13 -7.35 6.43 -10.25
CA PHE A 13 -6.79 5.81 -9.05
C PHE A 13 -6.17 4.44 -9.34
N ALA A 14 -6.93 3.52 -9.93
CA ALA A 14 -6.52 2.14 -10.14
C ALA A 14 -5.30 2.05 -11.07
N LEU A 15 -5.36 2.76 -12.21
CA LEU A 15 -4.25 2.84 -13.15
C LEU A 15 -3.04 3.48 -12.48
N GLY A 16 -3.24 4.60 -11.77
CA GLY A 16 -2.18 5.28 -11.03
C GLY A 16 -1.48 4.36 -10.03
N TYR A 17 -2.25 3.67 -9.19
CA TYR A 17 -1.73 2.78 -8.14
C TYR A 17 -0.96 1.59 -8.71
N ILE A 18 -1.50 0.96 -9.76
CA ILE A 18 -0.85 -0.17 -10.45
C ILE A 18 0.46 0.30 -11.11
N CYS A 19 0.43 1.42 -11.83
CA CYS A 19 1.63 1.99 -12.46
C CYS A 19 2.70 2.34 -11.44
N VAL A 20 2.34 2.93 -10.30
CA VAL A 20 3.27 3.20 -9.19
C VAL A 20 3.89 1.91 -8.68
N GLY A 21 3.08 0.89 -8.33
CA GLY A 21 3.62 -0.33 -7.73
C GLY A 21 4.46 -1.17 -8.69
N ILE A 22 4.08 -1.28 -9.97
CA ILE A 22 4.91 -1.94 -10.99
C ILE A 22 6.19 -1.13 -11.23
N GLY A 23 6.05 0.20 -11.35
CA GLY A 23 7.19 1.11 -11.58
C GLY A 23 8.24 1.01 -10.48
N GLN A 24 7.82 1.04 -9.21
CA GLN A 24 8.72 0.88 -8.05
C GLN A 24 9.48 -0.45 -8.08
N LYS A 25 8.81 -1.56 -8.40
CA LYS A 25 9.44 -2.88 -8.49
C LYS A 25 10.48 -2.93 -9.62
N LEU A 26 10.13 -2.43 -10.80
CA LEU A 26 11.04 -2.41 -11.95
C LEU A 26 12.25 -1.50 -11.71
N MET A 27 12.05 -0.33 -11.09
CA MET A 27 13.14 0.53 -10.64
C MET A 27 14.05 -0.18 -9.63
N GLY A 28 13.48 -0.89 -8.66
CA GLY A 28 14.24 -1.65 -7.66
C GLY A 28 15.11 -2.74 -8.28
N VAL A 29 14.63 -3.40 -9.34
CA VAL A 29 15.42 -4.41 -10.07
C VAL A 29 16.45 -3.76 -11.00
N GLY A 30 16.07 -2.71 -11.73
CA GLY A 30 16.86 -2.14 -12.80
C GLY A 30 17.89 -1.08 -12.40
N LEU A 31 17.60 -0.26 -11.38
CA LEU A 31 18.46 0.85 -10.95
C LEU A 31 19.28 0.52 -9.70
N LEU A 32 18.76 -0.35 -8.80
CA LEU A 32 19.43 -0.66 -7.52
C LEU A 32 20.35 -1.90 -7.59
N LYS A 33 20.44 -2.58 -8.73
CA LYS A 33 21.39 -3.67 -8.98
C LYS A 33 22.36 -3.35 -10.15
N PRO A 34 23.25 -2.34 -10.00
CA PRO A 34 24.08 -1.86 -11.11
C PRO A 34 25.22 -2.80 -11.53
N TRP A 35 25.47 -3.92 -10.81
CA TRP A 35 26.66 -4.77 -10.97
C TRP A 35 26.39 -6.13 -11.62
N SER A 36 25.29 -6.31 -12.34
CA SER A 36 25.00 -7.58 -13.02
C SER A 36 25.60 -7.63 -14.42
N GLU A 37 25.96 -8.83 -14.89
CA GLU A 37 26.42 -9.10 -16.26
C GLU A 37 25.44 -8.64 -17.34
N ASN A 38 24.16 -8.46 -17.01
CA ASN A 38 23.09 -7.96 -17.90
C ASN A 38 22.74 -6.48 -17.67
N ALA A 39 23.72 -5.64 -17.34
CA ALA A 39 23.54 -4.21 -17.02
C ALA A 39 22.69 -3.43 -18.05
N PRO A 40 22.83 -3.61 -19.39
CA PRO A 40 22.01 -2.88 -20.36
C PRO A 40 20.51 -3.20 -20.24
N VAL A 41 20.16 -4.48 -20.06
CA VAL A 41 18.77 -4.93 -19.93
C VAL A 41 18.16 -4.43 -18.62
N LEU A 42 18.94 -4.47 -17.53
CA LEU A 42 18.50 -3.94 -16.23
C LEU A 42 18.27 -2.43 -16.28
N LEU A 43 19.14 -1.67 -16.95
CA LEU A 43 18.96 -0.23 -17.11
C LEU A 43 17.69 0.11 -17.89
N TRP A 44 17.40 -0.62 -18.98
CA TRP A 44 16.14 -0.48 -19.72
C TRP A 44 14.93 -0.76 -18.83
N LEU A 45 14.95 -1.84 -18.05
CA LEU A 45 13.89 -2.13 -17.07
C LEU A 45 13.74 -1.02 -16.03
N GLY A 46 14.86 -0.44 -15.57
CA GLY A 46 14.88 0.70 -14.67
C GLY A 46 14.22 1.95 -15.26
N LEU A 47 14.51 2.26 -16.53
CA LEU A 47 13.91 3.40 -17.26
C LEU A 47 12.41 3.20 -17.52
N VAL A 48 12.00 1.99 -17.89
CA VAL A 48 10.57 1.63 -18.01
C VAL A 48 9.89 1.77 -16.65
N GLY A 49 10.52 1.28 -15.58
CA GLY A 49 10.05 1.42 -14.21
C GLY A 49 9.87 2.89 -13.80
N LEU A 50 10.87 3.74 -14.09
CA LEU A 50 10.83 5.17 -13.81
C LEU A 50 9.68 5.86 -14.55
N SER A 51 9.48 5.50 -15.83
CA SER A 51 8.40 6.04 -16.65
C SER A 51 7.03 5.66 -16.11
N LEU A 52 6.82 4.38 -15.78
CA LEU A 52 5.57 3.90 -15.17
C LEU A 52 5.31 4.56 -13.81
N PHE A 53 6.35 4.68 -12.98
CA PHE A 53 6.25 5.35 -11.69
C PHE A 53 5.85 6.83 -11.85
N GLY A 54 6.48 7.55 -12.78
CA GLY A 54 6.15 8.94 -13.09
C GLY A 54 4.72 9.11 -13.57
N ILE A 55 4.27 8.28 -14.52
CA ILE A 55 2.88 8.27 -15.00
C ILE A 55 1.91 7.98 -13.85
N GLY A 56 2.24 6.99 -13.01
CA GLY A 56 1.43 6.64 -11.85
C GLY A 56 1.29 7.81 -10.86
N LEU A 57 2.39 8.49 -10.55
CA LEU A 57 2.38 9.68 -9.70
C LEU A 57 1.58 10.84 -10.29
N LEU A 58 1.58 11.02 -11.62
CA LEU A 58 0.76 12.04 -12.27
C LEU A 58 -0.74 11.76 -12.06
N PHE A 59 -1.19 10.52 -12.25
CA PHE A 59 -2.58 10.14 -12.02
C PHE A 59 -2.99 10.27 -10.56
N ILE A 60 -2.22 9.70 -9.64
CA ILE A 60 -2.49 9.77 -8.20
C ILE A 60 -2.41 11.22 -7.71
N GLY A 61 -1.41 11.98 -8.14
CA GLY A 61 -1.19 13.37 -7.73
C GLY A 61 -2.33 14.27 -8.18
N LYS A 62 -2.78 14.13 -9.43
CA LYS A 62 -3.96 14.86 -9.93
C LYS A 62 -5.21 14.54 -9.11
N LEU A 63 -5.44 13.26 -8.80
CA LEU A 63 -6.57 12.83 -8.00
C LEU A 63 -6.48 13.38 -6.57
N ALA A 64 -5.30 13.31 -5.95
CA ALA A 64 -5.05 13.83 -4.60
C ALA A 64 -5.24 15.34 -4.51
N ILE A 65 -4.74 16.11 -5.48
CA ILE A 65 -4.95 17.57 -5.56
C ILE A 65 -6.43 17.89 -5.67
N TRP A 66 -7.15 17.18 -6.54
CA TRP A 66 -8.60 17.36 -6.66
C TRP A 66 -9.32 17.04 -5.34
N PHE A 67 -8.97 15.93 -4.70
CA PHE A 67 -9.59 15.49 -3.45
C PHE A 67 -9.32 16.49 -2.31
N LEU A 68 -8.08 16.97 -2.19
CA LEU A 68 -7.70 17.99 -1.21
C LEU A 68 -8.48 19.29 -1.41
N ARG A 69 -8.56 19.80 -2.65
CA ARG A 69 -9.31 21.03 -2.94
C ARG A 69 -10.79 20.91 -2.56
N GLN A 70 -11.38 19.73 -2.77
CA GLN A 70 -12.81 19.52 -2.52
C GLN A 70 -13.14 19.24 -1.06
N PHE A 71 -12.32 18.42 -0.38
CA PHE A 71 -12.70 17.83 0.91
C PHE A 71 -11.78 18.21 2.07
N ASN A 72 -10.76 19.06 1.89
CA ASN A 72 -9.84 19.43 2.97
C ASN A 72 -10.34 20.59 3.86
N GLN A 73 -11.66 20.71 4.05
CA GLN A 73 -12.23 21.63 5.03
C GLN A 73 -11.64 21.32 6.43
N GLU A 74 -11.25 22.36 7.17
CA GLU A 74 -10.60 22.25 8.48
C GLU A 74 -9.33 21.38 8.50
N GLN A 75 -8.69 21.24 7.34
CA GLN A 75 -7.51 20.39 7.12
C GLN A 75 -7.75 18.90 7.43
N ARG A 76 -9.01 18.43 7.39
CA ARG A 76 -9.35 17.05 7.79
C ARG A 76 -8.61 15.98 7.00
N VAL A 77 -8.40 16.19 5.69
CA VAL A 77 -7.66 15.26 4.83
C VAL A 77 -6.18 15.26 5.20
N ALA A 78 -5.58 16.45 5.32
CA ALA A 78 -4.17 16.59 5.68
C ALA A 78 -3.86 16.00 7.07
N LYS A 79 -4.75 16.17 8.04
CA LYS A 79 -4.62 15.57 9.38
C LYS A 79 -4.62 14.04 9.33
N VAL A 80 -5.56 13.43 8.59
CA VAL A 80 -5.62 11.97 8.46
C VAL A 80 -4.38 11.41 7.77
N VAL A 81 -3.94 12.03 6.67
CA VAL A 81 -2.73 11.59 5.95
C VAL A 81 -1.49 11.79 6.82
N GLY A 82 -1.35 12.94 7.49
CA GLY A 82 -0.24 13.23 8.39
C GLY A 82 -0.16 12.26 9.57
N LEU A 83 -1.30 11.96 10.20
CA LEU A 83 -1.37 10.97 11.28
C LEU A 83 -1.02 9.57 10.77
N ALA A 84 -1.51 9.18 9.59
CA ALA A 84 -1.16 7.89 9.00
C ALA A 84 0.33 7.77 8.71
N LEU A 85 0.98 8.84 8.23
CA LEU A 85 2.43 8.88 8.05
C LEU A 85 3.17 8.74 9.38
N ALA A 86 2.76 9.50 10.41
CA ALA A 86 3.35 9.40 11.74
C ALA A 86 3.22 7.99 12.32
N VAL A 87 2.02 7.38 12.24
CA VAL A 87 1.77 6.01 12.70
C VAL A 87 2.59 4.99 11.91
N SER A 88 2.76 5.19 10.59
CA SER A 88 3.58 4.30 9.76
C SER A 88 5.04 4.34 10.17
N VAL A 89 5.61 5.53 10.38
CA VAL A 89 7.01 5.71 10.79
C VAL A 89 7.24 5.18 12.20
N LEU A 90 6.43 5.61 13.17
CA LEU A 90 6.57 5.19 14.56
C LEU A 90 6.31 3.70 14.72
N GLY A 91 5.29 3.16 14.04
CA GLY A 91 5.00 1.73 14.06
C GLY A 91 6.12 0.91 13.44
N GLY A 92 6.72 1.37 12.33
CA GLY A 92 7.89 0.72 11.74
C GLY A 92 9.09 0.68 12.69
N LEU A 93 9.39 1.81 13.36
CA LEU A 93 10.45 1.87 14.36
C LEU A 93 10.19 0.94 15.55
N LEU A 94 8.95 0.90 16.05
CA LEU A 94 8.55 0.03 17.15
C LEU A 94 8.66 -1.45 16.77
N ILE A 95 8.12 -1.85 15.62
CA ILE A 95 8.17 -3.25 15.16
C ILE A 95 9.62 -3.67 14.91
N GLY A 96 10.43 -2.82 14.28
CA GLY A 96 11.84 -3.08 14.05
C GLY A 96 12.65 -3.20 15.35
N GLY A 97 12.43 -2.28 16.29
CA GLY A 97 13.10 -2.28 17.59
C GLY A 97 12.71 -3.49 18.45
N LEU A 98 11.42 -3.83 18.51
CA LEU A 98 10.96 -5.06 19.18
C LEU A 98 11.55 -6.31 18.53
N GLY A 99 11.63 -6.32 17.20
CA GLY A 99 12.27 -7.39 16.45
C GLY A 99 13.74 -7.57 16.83
N GLN A 100 14.50 -6.48 16.92
CA GLN A 100 15.89 -6.50 17.37
C GLN A 100 16.02 -7.04 18.79
N LEU A 101 15.17 -6.58 19.73
CA LEU A 101 15.16 -7.08 21.10
C LEU A 101 14.84 -8.57 21.18
N ILE A 102 13.89 -9.06 20.37
CA ILE A 102 13.59 -10.49 20.29
C ILE A 102 14.84 -11.24 19.83
N TYR A 103 15.50 -10.79 18.76
CA TYR A 103 16.72 -11.43 18.26
C TYR A 103 17.85 -11.47 19.30
N ASP A 104 18.08 -10.36 20.02
CA ASP A 104 19.20 -10.25 20.96
C ASP A 104 18.99 -11.04 22.27
N TYR A 105 17.73 -11.23 22.70
CA TYR A 105 17.39 -11.81 24.01
C TYR A 105 16.69 -13.17 23.94
N THR A 106 16.54 -13.77 22.76
CA THR A 106 15.95 -15.11 22.60
C THR A 106 16.86 -16.01 21.77
N SER A 107 16.59 -17.31 21.78
CA SER A 107 17.30 -18.29 20.96
C SER A 107 16.81 -18.35 19.51
N PHE A 108 15.91 -17.45 19.09
CA PHE A 108 15.35 -17.47 17.74
C PHE A 108 16.40 -17.14 16.68
N GLY A 109 16.32 -17.80 15.53
CA GLY A 109 17.21 -17.53 14.42
C GLY A 109 16.92 -16.16 13.78
N TYR A 110 17.97 -15.50 13.27
CA TYR A 110 17.83 -14.21 12.58
C TYR A 110 16.78 -14.26 11.46
N GLN A 111 16.76 -15.34 10.68
CA GLN A 111 15.81 -15.50 9.58
C GLN A 111 14.36 -15.61 10.06
N GLU A 112 14.13 -16.25 11.20
CA GLU A 112 12.79 -16.41 11.79
C GLU A 112 12.26 -15.06 12.28
N VAL A 113 13.10 -14.31 13.01
CA VAL A 113 12.77 -12.98 13.49
C VAL A 113 12.53 -12.03 12.32
N LYS A 114 13.39 -12.05 11.30
CA LYS A 114 13.21 -11.25 10.07
C LYS A 114 11.90 -11.57 9.35
N ASN A 115 11.56 -12.84 9.20
CA ASN A 115 10.32 -13.27 8.57
C ASN A 115 9.08 -12.83 9.38
N ALA A 116 9.15 -12.91 10.71
CA ALA A 116 8.09 -12.45 11.59
C ALA A 116 7.90 -10.92 11.51
N ILE A 117 8.99 -10.14 11.56
CA ILE A 117 8.96 -8.68 11.37
C ILE A 117 8.34 -8.34 10.03
N TRP A 118 8.75 -9.02 8.95
CA TRP A 118 8.25 -8.78 7.61
C TRP A 118 6.74 -9.04 7.50
N LEU A 119 6.25 -10.15 8.08
CA LEU A 119 4.83 -10.48 8.12
C LEU A 119 4.02 -9.43 8.89
N VAL A 120 4.45 -9.11 10.11
CA VAL A 120 3.77 -8.13 10.98
C VAL A 120 3.75 -6.76 10.34
N THR A 121 4.86 -6.33 9.74
CA THR A 121 4.96 -5.04 9.06
C THR A 121 4.02 -4.97 7.86
N SER A 122 3.92 -6.06 7.09
CA SER A 122 3.02 -6.13 5.93
C SER A 122 1.56 -5.96 6.34
N LEU A 123 1.11 -6.68 7.37
CA LEU A 123 -0.25 -6.56 7.91
C LEU A 123 -0.52 -5.16 8.48
N PHE A 124 0.44 -4.62 9.23
CA PHE A 124 0.33 -3.29 9.83
C PHE A 124 0.22 -2.19 8.76
N GLN A 125 1.05 -2.24 7.73
CA GLN A 125 0.99 -1.30 6.62
C GLN A 125 -0.34 -1.38 5.86
N THR A 126 -0.82 -2.59 5.56
CA THR A 126 -2.14 -2.76 4.92
C THR A 126 -3.25 -2.21 5.81
N PHE A 127 -3.20 -2.45 7.12
CA PHE A 127 -4.19 -1.93 8.06
C PHE A 127 -4.30 -0.40 8.00
N ILE A 128 -3.15 0.29 7.98
CA ILE A 128 -3.08 1.75 7.86
C ILE A 128 -3.67 2.18 6.52
N LYS A 129 -3.25 1.59 5.39
CA LYS A 129 -3.72 1.96 4.05
C LYS A 129 -5.24 1.88 3.94
N VAL A 130 -5.84 0.77 4.37
CA VAL A 130 -7.30 0.57 4.32
C VAL A 130 -8.01 1.55 5.24
N THR A 131 -7.48 1.82 6.43
CA THR A 131 -8.04 2.80 7.35
C THR A 131 -8.06 4.20 6.72
N VAL A 132 -6.97 4.61 6.09
CA VAL A 132 -6.89 5.89 5.37
C VAL A 132 -7.90 5.93 4.23
N ILE A 133 -7.92 4.92 3.35
CA ILE A 133 -8.86 4.85 2.23
C ILE A 133 -10.31 4.95 2.70
N PHE A 134 -10.67 4.22 3.75
CA PHE A 134 -12.02 4.25 4.28
C PHE A 134 -12.38 5.60 4.91
N ASN A 135 -11.42 6.26 5.56
CA ASN A 135 -11.60 7.60 6.12
C ASN A 135 -11.80 8.65 5.00
N LEU A 136 -10.99 8.58 3.94
CA LEU A 136 -11.16 9.41 2.74
C LEU A 136 -12.51 9.15 2.07
N TYR A 137 -12.95 7.89 1.97
CA TYR A 137 -14.29 7.57 1.49
C TYR A 137 -15.39 8.17 2.36
N CYS A 138 -15.23 8.15 3.69
CA CYS A 138 -16.17 8.81 4.61
C CYS A 138 -16.27 10.32 4.31
N PHE A 139 -15.15 11.01 4.06
CA PHE A 139 -15.17 12.41 3.63
C PHE A 139 -15.83 12.61 2.26
N TYR A 140 -15.63 11.68 1.33
CA TYR A 140 -16.25 11.72 0.00
C TYR A 140 -17.78 11.65 0.07
N LYS A 141 -18.32 10.80 0.94
CA LYS A 141 -19.76 10.61 1.17
C LYS A 141 -20.34 11.54 2.26
N ASP A 142 -19.55 12.50 2.74
CA ASP A 142 -19.89 13.41 3.84
C ASP A 142 -20.47 12.69 5.08
N SER A 143 -19.79 11.62 5.49
CA SER A 143 -20.16 10.80 6.64
C SER A 143 -19.02 10.72 7.66
N ASN A 144 -19.35 10.43 8.92
CA ASN A 144 -18.35 10.28 9.96
C ASN A 144 -17.68 8.91 9.93
N PHE A 145 -16.36 8.90 10.10
CA PHE A 145 -15.61 7.68 10.30
C PHE A 145 -15.97 7.03 11.64
N SER A 146 -16.08 5.70 11.67
CA SER A 146 -16.25 4.94 12.92
C SER A 146 -15.74 3.52 12.77
N TRP A 147 -14.89 3.10 13.71
CA TRP A 147 -14.37 1.74 13.86
C TRP A 147 -15.46 0.68 14.10
N LYS A 148 -16.65 1.12 14.49
CA LYS A 148 -17.81 0.23 14.74
C LYS A 148 -18.63 -0.02 13.49
N LYS A 149 -18.40 0.70 12.38
CA LYS A 149 -19.11 0.47 11.12
C LYS A 149 -18.84 -0.95 10.64
N GLU A 150 -19.90 -1.74 10.45
CA GLU A 150 -19.81 -3.12 9.98
C GLU A 150 -19.07 -3.23 8.65
N ASN A 151 -19.35 -2.32 7.71
CA ASN A 151 -18.64 -2.25 6.43
C ASN A 151 -17.12 -2.13 6.61
N PHE A 152 -16.66 -1.27 7.52
CA PHE A 152 -15.23 -1.11 7.78
C PHE A 152 -14.61 -2.39 8.35
N ARG A 153 -15.26 -2.98 9.36
CA ARG A 153 -14.81 -4.23 9.98
C ARG A 153 -14.75 -5.38 8.98
N ARG A 154 -15.76 -5.50 8.12
CA ARG A 154 -15.79 -6.53 7.08
C ARG A 154 -14.65 -6.36 6.07
N ILE A 155 -14.44 -5.13 5.57
CA ILE A 155 -13.36 -4.82 4.63
C ILE A 155 -12.01 -5.14 5.27
N ILE A 156 -11.73 -4.59 6.45
CA ILE A 156 -10.41 -4.75 7.08
C ILE A 156 -10.12 -6.23 7.39
N THR A 157 -11.11 -7.00 7.83
CA THR A 157 -10.95 -8.44 8.09
C THR A 157 -10.63 -9.21 6.81
N ILE A 158 -11.41 -9.02 5.73
CA ILE A 158 -11.18 -9.72 4.46
C ILE A 158 -9.79 -9.37 3.91
N VAL A 159 -9.44 -8.08 3.95
CA VAL A 159 -8.16 -7.58 3.46
C VAL A 159 -6.99 -8.14 4.24
N LEU A 160 -7.03 -8.08 5.58
CA LEU A 160 -5.94 -8.60 6.41
C LEU A 160 -5.79 -10.13 6.27
N LEU A 161 -6.90 -10.86 6.12
CA LEU A 161 -6.84 -12.30 5.82
C LEU A 161 -6.18 -12.57 4.46
N GLY A 162 -6.54 -11.81 3.43
CA GLY A 162 -5.92 -11.93 2.10
C GLY A 162 -4.41 -11.69 2.13
N ILE A 163 -3.97 -10.64 2.82
CA ILE A 163 -2.54 -10.34 2.98
C ILE A 163 -1.84 -11.38 3.86
N LEU A 164 -2.47 -11.85 4.93
CA LEU A 164 -1.92 -12.92 5.78
C LEU A 164 -1.67 -14.19 4.97
N ILE A 165 -2.63 -14.61 4.14
CA ILE A 165 -2.50 -15.78 3.28
C ILE A 165 -1.38 -15.56 2.26
N ALA A 166 -1.38 -14.42 1.56
CA ALA A 166 -0.35 -14.10 0.56
C ALA A 166 1.06 -14.06 1.18
N ALA A 167 1.22 -13.41 2.33
CA ALA A 167 2.48 -13.34 3.05
C ALA A 167 2.93 -14.72 3.55
N SER A 168 2.02 -15.54 4.06
CA SER A 168 2.34 -16.91 4.52
C SER A 168 2.82 -17.80 3.38
N ILE A 169 2.18 -17.71 2.20
CA ILE A 169 2.66 -18.40 0.99
C ILE A 169 4.04 -17.86 0.58
N GLY A 170 4.25 -16.55 0.66
CA GLY A 170 5.55 -15.93 0.38
C GLY A 170 6.67 -16.39 1.32
N LEU A 171 6.35 -16.70 2.58
CA LEU A 171 7.33 -17.28 3.52
C LEU A 171 7.74 -18.70 3.13
N ILE A 172 6.83 -19.49 2.55
CA ILE A 172 7.14 -20.83 2.03
C ILE A 172 7.93 -20.73 0.72
N TRP A 173 7.55 -19.79 -0.14
CA TRP A 173 8.13 -19.64 -1.49
C TRP A 173 8.81 -18.28 -1.67
N SER A 174 10.00 -18.15 -1.09
CA SER A 174 10.76 -16.89 -1.05
C SER A 174 10.98 -16.25 -2.43
N ALA A 175 11.15 -17.07 -3.47
CA ALA A 175 11.38 -16.61 -4.84
C ALA A 175 10.24 -15.75 -5.42
N ILE A 176 9.00 -15.94 -4.95
CA ILE A 176 7.82 -15.19 -5.43
C ILE A 176 7.22 -14.27 -4.36
N SER A 177 7.78 -14.25 -3.15
CA SER A 177 7.20 -13.57 -1.99
C SER A 177 6.88 -12.09 -2.26
N ASP A 178 7.87 -11.34 -2.75
CA ASP A 178 7.70 -9.90 -3.04
C ASP A 178 6.71 -9.67 -4.19
N ILE A 179 6.67 -10.57 -5.17
CA ILE A 179 5.73 -10.50 -6.30
C ILE A 179 4.31 -10.71 -5.79
N LEU A 180 4.09 -11.81 -5.08
CA LEU A 180 2.80 -12.23 -4.54
C LEU A 180 2.24 -11.18 -3.58
N LEU A 181 3.05 -10.69 -2.64
CA LEU A 181 2.60 -9.68 -1.67
C LEU A 181 2.24 -8.37 -2.36
N GLY A 182 3.03 -7.93 -3.35
CA GLY A 182 2.72 -6.70 -4.08
C GLY A 182 1.47 -6.82 -4.96
N LEU A 183 1.23 -7.99 -5.57
CA LEU A 183 -0.02 -8.24 -6.30
C LEU A 183 -1.22 -8.28 -5.35
N ALA A 184 -1.10 -8.97 -4.23
CA ALA A 184 -2.14 -9.03 -3.21
C ALA A 184 -2.49 -7.62 -2.71
N ASP A 185 -1.49 -6.79 -2.41
CA ASP A 185 -1.68 -5.39 -2.01
C ASP A 185 -2.41 -4.57 -3.09
N MET A 186 -2.03 -4.69 -4.36
CA MET A 186 -2.74 -4.02 -5.47
C MET A 186 -4.20 -4.44 -5.57
N ILE A 187 -4.47 -5.75 -5.59
CA ILE A 187 -5.83 -6.30 -5.72
C ILE A 187 -6.68 -5.83 -4.55
N VAL A 188 -6.15 -5.92 -3.34
CA VAL A 188 -6.82 -5.51 -2.10
C VAL A 188 -7.17 -4.03 -2.12
N ILE A 189 -6.21 -3.16 -2.49
CA ILE A 189 -6.40 -1.72 -2.42
C ILE A 189 -7.34 -1.23 -3.52
N VAL A 190 -7.14 -1.67 -4.76
CA VAL A 190 -8.02 -1.34 -5.88
C VAL A 190 -9.42 -1.91 -5.65
N GLY A 191 -9.51 -3.18 -5.23
CA GLY A 191 -10.78 -3.84 -4.91
C GLY A 191 -11.53 -3.15 -3.76
N THR A 192 -10.82 -2.67 -2.74
CA THR A 192 -11.43 -1.90 -1.63
C THR A 192 -12.03 -0.60 -2.13
N VAL A 193 -11.31 0.16 -2.94
CA VAL A 193 -11.83 1.43 -3.48
C VAL A 193 -13.02 1.17 -4.41
N TYR A 194 -12.96 0.12 -5.25
CA TYR A 194 -14.07 -0.28 -6.11
C TYR A 194 -15.33 -0.60 -5.29
N TYR A 195 -15.20 -1.49 -4.31
CA TYR A 195 -16.30 -1.90 -3.43
C TYR A 195 -16.93 -0.72 -2.67
N LEU A 196 -16.11 0.24 -2.23
CA LEU A 196 -16.59 1.43 -1.54
C LEU A 196 -17.36 2.37 -2.48
N LEU A 197 -16.92 2.54 -3.73
CA LEU A 197 -17.57 3.43 -4.68
C LEU A 197 -18.89 2.86 -5.24
N GLU A 198 -19.03 1.55 -5.32
CA GLU A 198 -20.27 0.88 -5.75
C GLU A 198 -21.40 0.98 -4.69
N LYS A 199 -21.04 1.23 -3.43
CA LYS A 199 -21.97 1.51 -2.32
C LYS A 199 -22.24 3.01 -2.14
#